data_AF-A0A4R2IVF1-F1
#
_entry.id   AF-A0A4R2IVF1-F1
#
_cell.length_a   1.000
_cell.length_b   1.000
_cell.length_c   1.000
_cell.angle_alpha   90.00
_cell.angle_beta   90.00
_cell.angle_gamma   90.00
#
_symmetry.space_group_name_H-M   'P 1'
#
loop_
_entity.id
_entity.type
_entity.pdbx_description
1 polymer ?
#
loop_
_entity_poly.entity_id
_entity_poly.type
_entity_poly.pdbx_seq_one_letter_code
_entity_poly.pdbx_strand_id
1 'polypeptide(L)'
;MLALVFILLVPAPLGAYAVYLRVQYAGEPSAEARTRNNDALWLGHAWVDGRKTEADVTALAEQLQGTGIRDLYVHAGPLEHDGTLPLASVSPKARWFTTAMRAAAPAVQGIHFDFEPVQSGSKGFLAVLDQTHELTTARGVPLSVAAAQIDPIFHVNVLPLLLTGEGKWWSHGYFAEVARRVEQIAVMSYDTAMPLQSLYGGYVAQQTQLALEATPASTDLLMGLPAYWESNPSHWGHAETVAAAVRGARLGLGASTRKNFGLALYIDFTATPENWAAYRDGWCVAP
;
A
#
# COMPACT_ATOMS: atom_id res chain seq x y z
N MET A 1 24.10 36.67 -2.31
CA MET A 1 22.91 36.57 -1.42
C MET A 1 21.84 35.65 -2.01
N LEU A 2 21.34 35.91 -3.23
CA LEU A 2 20.33 35.05 -3.91
C LEU A 2 20.73 33.56 -4.05
N ALA A 3 21.97 33.26 -4.45
CA ALA A 3 22.44 31.87 -4.55
C ALA A 3 22.49 31.16 -3.18
N LEU A 4 22.84 31.87 -2.11
CA LEU A 4 22.87 31.34 -0.75
C LEU A 4 21.44 31.09 -0.23
N VAL A 5 20.52 32.02 -0.48
CA VAL A 5 19.10 31.86 -0.15
C VAL A 5 18.50 30.67 -0.91
N PHE A 6 18.81 30.52 -2.20
CA PHE A 6 18.39 29.36 -2.99
C PHE A 6 18.91 28.04 -2.41
N ILE A 7 20.22 27.97 -2.11
CA ILE A 7 20.84 26.77 -1.52
C ILE A 7 20.19 26.38 -0.18
N LEU A 8 19.91 27.37 0.68
CA LEU A 8 19.30 27.15 2.00
C LEU A 8 17.84 26.73 1.93
N LEU A 9 17.09 27.17 0.91
CA LEU A 9 15.65 26.88 0.81
C LEU A 9 15.33 25.58 0.07
N VAL A 10 16.18 25.10 -0.83
CA VAL A 10 15.85 23.94 -1.69
C VAL A 10 16.90 22.82 -1.60
N PRO A 11 18.16 22.98 -2.04
CA PRO A 11 19.16 21.90 -1.94
C PRO A 11 19.46 21.41 -0.53
N ALA A 12 19.58 22.30 0.46
CA ALA A 12 19.98 21.90 1.81
C ALA A 12 18.88 21.07 2.53
N PRO A 13 17.59 21.45 2.51
CA PRO A 13 16.52 20.60 3.06
C PRO A 13 16.39 19.26 2.34
N LEU A 14 16.49 19.23 1.01
CA LEU A 14 16.46 17.99 0.24
C LEU A 14 17.64 17.08 0.58
N GLY A 15 18.84 17.64 0.71
CA GLY A 15 20.03 16.91 1.13
C GLY A 15 19.93 16.37 2.54
N ALA A 16 19.44 17.19 3.49
CA ALA A 16 19.21 16.76 4.87
C ALA A 16 18.17 15.63 4.95
N TYR A 17 17.09 15.73 4.18
CA TYR A 17 16.09 14.68 4.10
C TYR A 17 16.64 13.40 3.45
N ALA A 18 17.43 13.50 2.39
CA ALA A 18 18.11 12.34 1.82
C ALA A 18 19.04 11.65 2.82
N VAL A 19 19.80 12.42 3.61
CA VAL A 19 20.63 11.88 4.71
C VAL A 19 19.76 11.21 5.77
N TYR A 20 18.65 11.83 6.16
CA TYR A 20 17.69 11.25 7.09
C TYR A 20 17.16 9.90 6.59
N LEU A 21 16.72 9.79 5.34
CA LEU A 21 16.27 8.53 4.75
C LEU A 21 17.38 7.48 4.70
N ARG A 22 18.62 7.89 4.42
CA ARG A 22 19.78 6.97 4.47
C ARG A 22 20.01 6.42 5.87
N VAL A 23 19.81 7.24 6.91
CA VAL A 23 19.89 6.82 8.32
C VAL A 23 18.75 5.86 8.66
N GLN A 24 17.52 6.15 8.22
CA GLN A 24 16.36 5.26 8.41
C GLN A 24 16.55 3.88 7.75
N TYR A 25 17.34 3.80 6.68
CA TYR A 25 17.65 2.54 5.99
C TYR A 25 18.89 1.79 6.51
N ALA A 26 19.62 2.37 7.47
CA ALA A 26 20.82 1.78 8.05
C ALA A 26 20.49 0.74 9.15
N GLY A 27 21.49 -0.05 9.54
CA GLY A 27 21.34 -1.11 10.56
C GLY A 27 20.78 -2.42 10.01
N GLU A 28 20.47 -3.38 10.89
CA GLU A 28 19.84 -4.64 10.49
C GLU A 28 18.41 -4.72 11.02
N PRO A 29 17.41 -5.10 10.19
CA PRO A 29 16.06 -5.25 10.68
C PRO A 29 15.96 -6.41 11.67
N SER A 30 15.11 -6.25 12.69
CA SER A 30 14.83 -7.30 13.68
C SER A 30 14.47 -8.62 13.00
N ALA A 31 14.98 -9.73 13.55
CA ALA A 31 14.61 -11.07 13.10
C ALA A 31 13.11 -11.36 13.30
N GLU A 32 12.47 -10.67 14.25
CA GLU A 32 11.02 -10.78 14.53
C GLU A 32 10.15 -9.92 13.60
N ALA A 33 10.74 -8.98 12.86
CA ALA A 33 10.04 -8.19 11.86
C ALA A 33 9.83 -9.03 10.59
N ARG A 34 8.90 -10.00 10.66
CA ARG A 34 8.52 -10.91 9.58
C ARG A 34 7.00 -10.98 9.47
N THR A 35 6.51 -11.73 8.49
CA THR A 35 5.07 -12.01 8.36
C THR A 35 4.47 -12.54 9.65
N ARG A 36 3.22 -12.15 9.89
CA ARG A 36 2.35 -12.67 10.96
C ARG A 36 1.10 -13.31 10.36
N ASN A 37 1.20 -13.76 9.11
CA ASN A 37 0.09 -14.29 8.31
C ASN A 37 -1.09 -13.31 8.21
N ASN A 38 -0.77 -12.03 8.04
CA ASN A 38 -1.72 -10.95 7.84
C ASN A 38 -1.32 -10.12 6.63
N ASP A 39 -0.92 -10.78 5.54
CA ASP A 39 -0.45 -10.11 4.35
C ASP A 39 -1.54 -10.06 3.28
N ALA A 40 -1.35 -9.18 2.29
CA ALA A 40 -2.30 -8.98 1.20
C ALA A 40 -1.61 -8.95 -0.16
N LEU A 41 -2.43 -8.99 -1.21
CA LEU A 41 -2.00 -8.87 -2.60
C LEU A 41 -2.94 -7.94 -3.36
N TRP A 42 -2.42 -6.87 -3.96
CA TRP A 42 -3.17 -6.03 -4.91
C TRP A 42 -3.15 -6.62 -6.31
N LEU A 43 -4.34 -6.71 -6.89
CA LEU A 43 -4.67 -7.31 -8.16
C LEU A 43 -5.36 -6.26 -9.04
N GLY A 44 -4.87 -6.08 -10.27
CA GLY A 44 -5.50 -5.18 -11.23
C GLY A 44 -6.82 -5.73 -11.81
N HIS A 45 -7.50 -4.89 -12.58
CA HIS A 45 -8.82 -5.13 -13.19
C HIS A 45 -8.99 -6.45 -13.98
N ALA A 46 -7.92 -7.02 -14.56
CA ALA A 46 -8.02 -8.23 -15.40
C ALA A 46 -8.64 -9.43 -14.66
N TRP A 47 -8.50 -9.45 -13.33
CA TRP A 47 -9.06 -10.48 -12.47
C TRP A 47 -10.59 -10.44 -12.39
N VAL A 48 -11.22 -9.31 -12.72
CA VAL A 48 -12.68 -9.12 -12.62
C VAL A 48 -13.34 -8.65 -13.90
N ASP A 49 -12.59 -8.28 -14.93
CA ASP A 49 -13.12 -7.87 -16.24
C ASP A 49 -13.32 -9.02 -17.25
N GLY A 50 -12.82 -10.22 -16.91
CA GLY A 50 -13.01 -11.45 -17.69
C GLY A 50 -11.85 -11.85 -18.60
N ARG A 51 -10.70 -11.18 -18.49
CA ARG A 51 -9.45 -11.64 -19.11
C ARG A 51 -8.85 -12.89 -18.44
N LYS A 52 -9.12 -13.12 -17.15
CA LYS A 52 -8.56 -14.24 -16.37
C LYS A 52 -9.41 -15.51 -16.41
N THR A 53 -8.75 -16.66 -16.25
CA THR A 53 -9.32 -18.01 -16.37
C THR A 53 -9.19 -18.81 -15.07
N GLU A 54 -9.78 -20.01 -15.02
CA GLU A 54 -9.61 -20.94 -13.88
C GLU A 54 -8.15 -21.41 -13.71
N ALA A 55 -7.40 -21.50 -14.80
CA ALA A 55 -5.97 -21.82 -14.74
C ALA A 55 -5.18 -20.69 -14.07
N ASP A 56 -5.50 -19.42 -14.37
CA ASP A 56 -4.90 -18.27 -13.69
C ASP A 56 -5.21 -18.27 -12.18
N VAL A 57 -6.45 -18.60 -11.81
CA VAL A 57 -6.88 -18.72 -10.39
C VAL A 57 -6.10 -19.82 -9.68
N THR A 58 -5.92 -20.97 -10.34
CA THR A 58 -5.16 -22.11 -9.78
C THR A 58 -3.70 -21.72 -9.58
N ALA A 59 -3.07 -21.12 -10.59
CA ALA A 59 -1.69 -20.66 -10.52
C ALA A 59 -1.50 -19.59 -9.42
N LEU A 60 -2.45 -18.66 -9.28
CA LEU A 60 -2.42 -17.69 -8.18
C LEU A 60 -2.55 -18.39 -6.82
N ALA A 61 -3.50 -19.32 -6.66
CA ALA A 61 -3.67 -20.04 -5.41
C ALA A 61 -2.41 -20.81 -4.99
N GLU A 62 -1.69 -21.42 -5.94
CA GLU A 62 -0.38 -22.04 -5.71
C GLU A 62 0.67 -21.00 -5.29
N GLN A 63 0.73 -19.84 -5.95
CA GLN A 63 1.65 -18.75 -5.60
C GLN A 63 1.38 -18.19 -4.19
N LEU A 64 0.16 -18.26 -3.68
CA LEU A 64 -0.18 -17.79 -2.33
C LEU A 64 0.22 -18.78 -1.22
N GLN A 65 0.57 -20.02 -1.55
CA GLN A 65 0.92 -21.00 -0.51
C GLN A 65 2.21 -20.61 0.22
N GLY A 66 2.13 -20.60 1.56
CA GLY A 66 3.26 -20.32 2.46
C GLY A 66 3.70 -18.85 2.51
N THR A 67 2.94 -17.93 1.93
CA THR A 67 3.31 -16.50 1.88
C THR A 67 2.82 -15.70 3.08
N GLY A 68 1.77 -16.17 3.76
CA GLY A 68 1.05 -15.40 4.78
C GLY A 68 -0.02 -14.46 4.21
N ILE A 69 -0.19 -14.43 2.88
CA ILE A 69 -1.21 -13.64 2.20
C ILE A 69 -2.58 -14.28 2.42
N ARG A 70 -3.50 -13.52 3.01
CA ARG A 70 -4.89 -13.91 3.28
C ARG A 70 -5.91 -12.94 2.70
N ASP A 71 -5.49 -11.77 2.23
CA ASP A 71 -6.40 -10.77 1.67
C ASP A 71 -6.03 -10.43 0.22
N LEU A 72 -7.04 -10.31 -0.65
CA LEU A 72 -6.85 -9.92 -2.04
C LEU A 72 -7.51 -8.57 -2.29
N TYR A 73 -6.73 -7.59 -2.74
CA TYR A 73 -7.21 -6.27 -3.03
C TYR A 73 -7.41 -6.15 -4.53
N VAL A 74 -8.66 -6.08 -4.99
CA VAL A 74 -8.97 -6.21 -6.41
C VAL A 74 -9.50 -4.89 -6.91
N HIS A 75 -8.78 -4.30 -7.85
CA HIS A 75 -9.21 -3.05 -8.45
C HIS A 75 -10.46 -3.30 -9.32
N ALA A 76 -11.59 -2.74 -8.90
CA ALA A 76 -12.92 -2.95 -9.50
C ALA A 76 -13.51 -1.68 -10.16
N GLY A 77 -12.72 -0.62 -10.27
CA GLY A 77 -13.07 0.67 -10.87
C GLY A 77 -12.98 0.73 -12.40
N PRO A 78 -13.06 1.94 -12.99
CA PRO A 78 -13.21 3.23 -12.30
C PRO A 78 -14.65 3.48 -11.83
N LEU A 79 -14.79 4.37 -10.84
CA LEU A 79 -16.06 5.00 -10.54
C LEU A 79 -16.35 6.09 -11.58
N GLU A 80 -17.63 6.30 -11.87
CA GLU A 80 -18.09 7.45 -12.64
C GLU A 80 -17.97 8.75 -11.82
N HIS A 81 -18.02 9.89 -12.51
CA HIS A 81 -17.90 11.21 -11.89
C HIS A 81 -19.02 11.52 -10.88
N ASP A 82 -20.16 10.85 -10.99
CA ASP A 82 -21.30 10.95 -10.08
C ASP A 82 -21.20 9.98 -8.87
N GLY A 83 -20.09 9.23 -8.77
CA GLY A 83 -19.84 8.24 -7.72
C GLY A 83 -20.49 6.89 -7.97
N THR A 84 -21.14 6.67 -9.12
CA THR A 84 -21.68 5.36 -9.47
C THR A 84 -20.56 4.41 -9.90
N LEU A 85 -20.66 3.12 -9.52
CA LEU A 85 -19.75 2.07 -9.98
C LEU A 85 -20.50 1.12 -10.91
N PRO A 86 -20.36 1.22 -12.24
CA PRO A 86 -21.09 0.40 -13.18
C PRO A 86 -20.48 -1.02 -13.27
N LEU A 87 -20.58 -1.79 -12.17
CA LEU A 87 -19.93 -3.10 -11.98
C LEU A 87 -20.17 -4.07 -13.15
N ALA A 88 -21.34 -4.02 -13.78
CA ALA A 88 -21.65 -4.86 -14.93
C ALA A 88 -20.75 -4.58 -16.16
N SER A 89 -20.24 -3.35 -16.28
CA SER A 89 -19.32 -2.93 -17.35
C SER A 89 -17.87 -3.10 -16.93
N VAL A 90 -17.50 -2.59 -15.75
CA VAL A 90 -16.08 -2.52 -15.32
C VAL A 90 -15.59 -3.78 -14.61
N SER A 91 -16.48 -4.59 -14.06
CA SER A 91 -16.15 -5.82 -13.30
C SER A 91 -17.17 -6.96 -13.52
N PRO A 92 -17.53 -7.29 -14.78
CA PRO A 92 -18.56 -8.29 -15.10
C PRO A 92 -18.32 -9.69 -14.52
N LYS A 93 -17.06 -10.02 -14.20
CA LYS A 93 -16.65 -11.33 -13.66
C LYS A 93 -16.30 -11.30 -12.17
N ALA A 94 -16.55 -10.21 -11.45
CA ALA A 94 -16.29 -10.12 -10.01
C ALA A 94 -16.87 -11.31 -9.23
N ARG A 95 -18.17 -11.64 -9.44
CA ARG A 95 -18.80 -12.79 -8.76
C ARG A 95 -18.12 -14.11 -9.08
N TRP A 96 -17.77 -14.35 -10.34
CA TRP A 96 -17.03 -15.56 -10.74
C TRP A 96 -15.68 -15.63 -10.03
N PHE A 97 -14.90 -14.54 -10.06
CA PHE A 97 -13.57 -14.48 -9.46
C PHE A 97 -13.63 -14.75 -7.95
N THR A 98 -14.54 -14.08 -7.23
CA THR A 98 -14.73 -14.30 -5.78
C THR A 98 -15.06 -15.76 -5.44
N THR A 99 -15.86 -16.41 -6.29
CA THR A 99 -16.27 -17.81 -6.10
C THR A 99 -15.11 -18.76 -6.40
N ALA A 100 -14.41 -18.53 -7.50
CA ALA A 100 -13.27 -19.34 -7.93
C ALA A 100 -12.12 -19.26 -6.92
N MET A 101 -11.78 -18.06 -6.44
CA MET A 101 -10.75 -17.88 -5.40
C MET A 101 -11.13 -18.53 -4.07
N ARG A 102 -12.41 -18.43 -3.65
CA ARG A 102 -12.86 -19.09 -2.43
C ARG A 102 -12.73 -20.62 -2.49
N ALA A 103 -12.89 -21.20 -3.69
CA ALA A 103 -12.69 -22.63 -3.90
C ALA A 103 -11.20 -23.01 -3.98
N ALA A 104 -10.39 -22.24 -4.71
CA ALA A 104 -8.98 -22.56 -4.96
C ALA A 104 -8.04 -22.19 -3.80
N ALA A 105 -8.35 -21.13 -3.06
CA ALA A 105 -7.56 -20.65 -1.92
C ALA A 105 -8.46 -20.31 -0.71
N PRO A 106 -8.99 -21.31 0.02
CA PRO A 106 -9.91 -21.08 1.15
C PRO A 106 -9.33 -20.26 2.32
N ALA A 107 -8.00 -20.12 2.39
CA ALA A 107 -7.33 -19.29 3.38
C ALA A 107 -7.48 -17.78 3.11
N VAL A 108 -7.87 -17.40 1.88
CA VAL A 108 -8.15 -16.01 1.51
C VAL A 108 -9.53 -15.59 2.02
N GLN A 109 -9.58 -14.49 2.76
CA GLN A 109 -10.74 -14.07 3.57
C GLN A 109 -11.41 -12.79 3.07
N GLY A 110 -10.67 -11.86 2.45
CA GLY A 110 -11.18 -10.53 2.09
C GLY A 110 -11.04 -10.15 0.60
N ILE A 111 -11.95 -9.28 0.16
CA ILE A 111 -11.83 -8.48 -1.07
C ILE A 111 -12.00 -7.01 -0.70
N HIS A 112 -11.11 -6.17 -1.21
CA HIS A 112 -10.90 -4.80 -0.76
C HIS A 112 -11.19 -3.76 -1.87
N PHE A 113 -11.68 -2.58 -1.49
CA PHE A 113 -11.98 -1.46 -2.38
C PHE A 113 -10.85 -0.42 -2.46
N ASP A 114 -10.32 -0.25 -3.65
CA ASP A 114 -9.23 0.66 -3.99
C ASP A 114 -9.80 2.00 -4.51
N PHE A 115 -10.04 2.96 -3.61
CA PHE A 115 -10.60 4.27 -3.99
C PHE A 115 -9.51 5.30 -4.23
N GLU A 116 -9.20 5.58 -5.48
CA GLU A 116 -8.14 6.52 -5.87
C GLU A 116 -8.51 7.37 -7.09
N PRO A 117 -8.04 8.63 -7.14
CA PRO A 117 -7.34 9.36 -6.07
C PRO A 117 -8.31 9.94 -5.02
N VAL A 118 -7.91 9.94 -3.74
CA VAL A 118 -8.65 10.61 -2.65
C VAL A 118 -7.76 11.65 -1.98
N GLN A 119 -8.24 12.88 -1.88
CA GLN A 119 -7.50 13.97 -1.25
C GLN A 119 -7.60 13.93 0.29
N SER A 120 -6.54 14.41 0.95
CA SER A 120 -6.51 14.59 2.39
C SER A 120 -7.66 15.50 2.86
N GLY A 121 -8.40 15.09 3.90
CA GLY A 121 -9.50 15.88 4.47
C GLY A 121 -10.84 15.73 3.75
N SER A 122 -10.98 14.80 2.82
CA SER A 122 -12.24 14.54 2.12
C SER A 122 -13.34 14.05 3.07
N LYS A 123 -14.27 14.94 3.41
CA LYS A 123 -15.45 14.60 4.23
C LYS A 123 -16.37 13.59 3.54
N GLY A 124 -16.48 13.68 2.22
CA GLY A 124 -17.28 12.75 1.42
C GLY A 124 -16.75 11.33 1.54
N PHE A 125 -15.43 11.15 1.45
CA PHE A 125 -14.80 9.84 1.63
C PHE A 125 -15.04 9.27 3.02
N LEU A 126 -14.89 10.08 4.08
CA LEU A 126 -15.20 9.64 5.45
C LEU A 126 -16.67 9.21 5.59
N ALA A 127 -17.61 9.94 4.97
CA ALA A 127 -19.02 9.57 4.99
C ALA A 127 -19.30 8.25 4.24
N VAL A 128 -18.60 7.99 3.12
CA VAL A 128 -18.68 6.69 2.42
C VAL A 128 -18.15 5.56 3.30
N LEU A 129 -17.02 5.78 3.98
CA LEU A 129 -16.47 4.78 4.91
C LEU A 129 -17.45 4.49 6.05
N ASP A 130 -18.02 5.53 6.68
CA ASP A 130 -18.99 5.37 7.77
C ASP A 130 -20.22 4.55 7.31
N GLN A 131 -20.81 4.89 6.16
CA GLN A 131 -21.96 4.16 5.61
C GLN A 131 -21.62 2.72 5.19
N THR A 132 -20.43 2.52 4.61
CA THR A 132 -19.98 1.19 4.20
C THR A 132 -19.72 0.31 5.42
N HIS A 133 -19.13 0.88 6.47
CA HIS A 133 -18.83 0.17 7.71
C HIS A 133 -20.10 -0.33 8.41
N GLU A 134 -21.19 0.44 8.39
CA GLU A 134 -22.50 -0.04 8.89
C GLU A 134 -22.97 -1.29 8.12
N LEU A 135 -22.81 -1.30 6.79
CA LEU A 135 -23.22 -2.42 5.93
C LEU A 135 -22.34 -3.65 6.08
N THR A 136 -21.03 -3.48 6.28
CA THR A 136 -20.08 -4.58 6.47
C THR A 136 -20.21 -5.17 7.87
N THR A 137 -20.38 -4.34 8.90
CA THR A 137 -20.66 -4.77 10.28
C THR A 137 -21.92 -5.61 10.36
N ALA A 138 -23.01 -5.19 9.72
CA ALA A 138 -24.27 -5.94 9.69
C ALA A 138 -24.13 -7.33 9.05
N ARG A 139 -23.06 -7.56 8.28
CA ARG A 139 -22.76 -8.83 7.61
C ARG A 139 -21.59 -9.59 8.24
N GLY A 140 -20.96 -9.04 9.29
CA GLY A 140 -19.78 -9.62 9.94
C GLY A 140 -18.56 -9.72 9.02
N VAL A 141 -18.40 -8.77 8.09
CA VAL A 141 -17.26 -8.70 7.15
C VAL A 141 -16.40 -7.50 7.52
N PRO A 142 -15.06 -7.61 7.58
CA PRO A 142 -14.19 -6.46 7.84
C PRO A 142 -14.23 -5.45 6.69
N LEU A 143 -14.18 -4.16 7.00
CA LEU A 143 -13.92 -3.10 6.04
C LEU A 143 -12.42 -2.81 5.98
N SER A 144 -11.88 -2.84 4.77
CA SER A 144 -10.49 -2.48 4.49
C SER A 144 -10.42 -1.24 3.60
N VAL A 145 -9.31 -0.48 3.65
CA VAL A 145 -9.04 0.70 2.79
C VAL A 145 -7.59 0.79 2.28
N ALA A 146 -7.42 1.09 0.99
CA ALA A 146 -6.15 1.51 0.40
C ALA A 146 -5.92 2.98 0.74
N ALA A 147 -4.72 3.29 1.21
CA ALA A 147 -4.38 4.61 1.71
C ALA A 147 -3.21 5.20 0.93
N ALA A 148 -3.36 6.47 0.56
CA ALA A 148 -2.26 7.26 0.07
C ALA A 148 -1.15 7.36 1.12
N GLN A 149 0.05 7.66 0.65
CA GLN A 149 1.22 7.91 1.49
C GLN A 149 0.95 9.04 2.50
N ILE A 150 1.54 8.95 3.68
CA ILE A 150 1.43 9.98 4.73
C ILE A 150 2.47 11.07 4.43
N ASP A 151 2.12 12.33 4.68
CA ASP A 151 3.01 13.48 4.50
C ASP A 151 4.32 13.26 5.30
N PRO A 152 5.47 13.07 4.63
CA PRO A 152 6.70 12.63 5.29
C PRO A 152 7.40 13.78 6.03
N ILE A 153 7.08 15.02 5.71
CA ILE A 153 7.75 16.20 6.27
C ILE A 153 6.64 17.23 6.49
N PHE A 154 5.76 16.95 7.46
CA PHE A 154 4.71 17.83 7.99
C PHE A 154 4.46 19.13 7.20
N HIS A 155 3.39 19.16 6.40
CA HIS A 155 2.97 20.27 5.52
C HIS A 155 3.75 20.42 4.20
N VAL A 156 4.50 19.42 3.74
CA VAL A 156 5.10 19.47 2.39
C VAL A 156 4.05 19.44 1.29
N ASN A 157 2.86 18.91 1.56
CA ASN A 157 1.71 18.97 0.65
C ASN A 157 1.36 20.38 0.16
N VAL A 158 1.70 21.43 0.91
CA VAL A 158 1.39 22.83 0.53
C VAL A 158 2.02 23.17 -0.81
N LEU A 159 3.23 22.69 -1.11
CA LEU A 159 3.93 23.01 -2.35
C LEU A 159 3.28 22.37 -3.59
N PRO A 160 3.07 21.03 -3.67
CA PRO A 160 2.32 20.44 -4.77
C PRO A 160 0.89 20.96 -4.85
N LEU A 161 0.17 21.08 -3.74
CA LEU A 161 -1.21 21.59 -3.75
C LEU A 161 -1.30 22.99 -4.35
N LEU A 162 -0.35 23.88 -4.05
CA LEU A 162 -0.26 25.22 -4.65
C LEU A 162 0.10 25.20 -6.14
N LEU A 163 0.86 24.21 -6.60
CA LEU A 163 1.39 24.14 -7.96
C LEU A 163 0.48 23.36 -8.92
N THR A 164 -0.17 22.29 -8.44
CA THR A 164 -0.92 21.32 -9.25
C THR A 164 -2.39 21.23 -8.86
N GLY A 165 -2.80 21.80 -7.71
CA GLY A 165 -4.17 21.66 -7.19
C GLY A 165 -4.46 20.27 -6.58
N GLU A 166 -3.47 19.37 -6.58
CA GLU A 166 -3.60 17.99 -6.10
C GLU A 166 -2.55 17.69 -5.03
N GLY A 167 -3.01 17.20 -3.87
CA GLY A 167 -2.13 16.73 -2.81
C GLY A 167 -1.75 15.27 -3.03
N LYS A 168 -0.44 14.99 -3.10
CA LYS A 168 0.09 13.61 -3.23
C LYS A 168 -0.06 12.80 -1.95
N TRP A 169 0.02 13.46 -0.79
CA TRP A 169 0.05 12.80 0.52
C TRP A 169 -1.22 13.05 1.32
N TRP A 170 -1.55 12.16 2.25
CA TRP A 170 -2.49 12.43 3.33
C TRP A 170 -1.78 13.08 4.52
N SER A 171 -2.47 14.00 5.20
CA SER A 171 -1.98 14.45 6.50
C SER A 171 -2.04 13.28 7.49
N HIS A 172 -1.10 13.26 8.44
CA HIS A 172 -1.09 12.24 9.51
C HIS A 172 -2.43 12.17 10.25
N GLY A 173 -3.05 13.32 10.52
CA GLY A 173 -4.36 13.39 11.18
C GLY A 173 -5.49 12.79 10.35
N TYR A 174 -5.53 13.05 9.05
CA TYR A 174 -6.54 12.47 8.17
C TYR A 174 -6.35 10.97 7.99
N PHE A 175 -5.11 10.50 7.87
CA PHE A 175 -4.79 9.08 7.88
C PHE A 175 -5.32 8.40 9.16
N ALA A 176 -5.09 9.00 10.33
CA ALA A 176 -5.60 8.48 11.60
C ALA A 176 -7.14 8.51 11.71
N GLU A 177 -7.82 9.45 11.04
CA GLU A 177 -9.28 9.49 10.94
C GLU A 177 -9.83 8.35 10.07
N VAL A 178 -9.17 8.05 8.95
CA VAL A 178 -9.51 6.93 8.07
C VAL A 178 -9.25 5.61 8.79
N ALA A 179 -8.07 5.44 9.39
CA ALA A 179 -7.68 4.22 10.09
C ALA A 179 -8.64 3.83 11.24
N ARG A 180 -9.26 4.81 11.91
CA ARG A 180 -10.26 4.58 12.98
C ARG A 180 -11.61 4.06 12.49
N ARG A 181 -11.87 4.09 11.18
CA ARG A 181 -13.16 3.73 10.58
C ARG A 181 -13.18 2.37 9.92
N VAL A 182 -12.04 1.69 9.91
CA VAL A 182 -11.83 0.44 9.16
C VAL A 182 -11.13 -0.59 10.04
N GLU A 183 -11.36 -1.86 9.74
CA GLU A 183 -10.68 -2.99 10.36
C GLU A 183 -9.28 -3.19 9.78
N GLN A 184 -9.00 -2.71 8.57
CA GLN A 184 -7.68 -2.83 7.93
C GLN A 184 -7.37 -1.61 7.04
N ILE A 185 -6.14 -1.14 7.07
CA ILE A 185 -5.65 -0.05 6.22
C ILE A 185 -4.31 -0.45 5.58
N ALA A 186 -4.19 -0.23 4.28
CA ALA A 186 -3.01 -0.61 3.51
C ALA A 186 -2.39 0.60 2.82
N VAL A 187 -1.16 0.95 3.20
CA VAL A 187 -0.47 2.15 2.71
C VAL A 187 0.23 1.87 1.39
N MET A 188 -0.06 2.62 0.34
CA MET A 188 0.64 2.50 -0.95
C MET A 188 1.99 3.21 -0.93
N SER A 189 2.98 2.59 -0.30
CA SER A 189 4.33 3.16 -0.12
C SER A 189 5.24 3.03 -1.36
N TYR A 190 4.69 3.23 -2.55
CA TYR A 190 5.36 3.25 -3.86
C TYR A 190 4.86 4.42 -4.71
N ASP A 191 5.47 4.70 -5.86
CA ASP A 191 5.34 5.95 -6.62
C ASP A 191 5.94 7.15 -5.88
N THR A 192 7.19 6.99 -5.46
CA THR A 192 7.91 7.92 -4.60
C THR A 192 8.84 8.86 -5.37
N ALA A 193 9.21 8.49 -6.61
CA ALA A 193 10.25 9.14 -7.42
C ALA A 193 11.65 9.15 -6.77
N MET A 194 11.89 8.30 -5.75
CA MET A 194 13.18 8.20 -5.09
C MET A 194 14.23 7.62 -6.06
N PRO A 195 15.39 8.27 -6.24
CA PRO A 195 16.34 7.88 -7.29
C PRO A 195 17.25 6.70 -6.90
N LEU A 196 17.25 6.29 -5.62
CA LEU A 196 18.13 5.25 -5.11
C LEU A 196 17.33 4.27 -4.23
N GLN A 197 17.61 2.97 -4.32
CA GLN A 197 17.01 1.95 -3.47
C GLN A 197 17.13 2.26 -1.98
N SER A 198 18.25 2.84 -1.56
CA SER A 198 18.47 3.19 -0.15
C SER A 198 17.66 4.38 0.32
N LEU A 199 17.32 5.32 -0.58
CA LEU A 199 16.42 6.42 -0.26
C LEU A 199 14.98 5.94 -0.25
N TYR A 200 14.60 5.11 -1.23
CA TYR A 200 13.30 4.46 -1.28
C TYR A 200 13.03 3.59 -0.04
N GLY A 201 13.94 2.68 0.32
CA GLY A 201 13.79 1.85 1.51
C GLY A 201 13.75 2.67 2.81
N GLY A 202 14.52 3.76 2.89
CA GLY A 202 14.43 4.71 4.00
C GLY A 202 13.09 5.43 4.07
N TYR A 203 12.51 5.77 2.92
CA TYR A 203 11.17 6.35 2.82
C TYR A 203 10.11 5.36 3.30
N VAL A 204 10.18 4.10 2.88
CA VAL A 204 9.27 3.05 3.36
C VAL A 204 9.40 2.84 4.87
N ALA A 205 10.61 2.88 5.43
CA ALA A 205 10.82 2.81 6.87
C ALA A 205 10.15 3.99 7.61
N GLN A 206 10.29 5.20 7.10
CA GLN A 206 9.60 6.37 7.65
C GLN A 206 8.07 6.27 7.53
N GLN A 207 7.54 5.90 6.36
CA GLN A 207 6.10 5.71 6.15
C GLN A 207 5.54 4.66 7.12
N THR A 208 6.30 3.59 7.35
CA THR A 208 5.94 2.56 8.33
C THR A 208 5.85 3.13 9.74
N GLN A 209 6.81 3.95 10.18
CA GLN A 209 6.77 4.61 11.49
C GLN A 209 5.55 5.54 11.63
N LEU A 210 5.32 6.41 10.65
CA LEU A 210 4.16 7.31 10.63
C LEU A 210 2.83 6.55 10.66
N ALA A 211 2.72 5.48 9.88
CA ALA A 211 1.51 4.66 9.87
C ALA A 211 1.31 3.91 11.19
N LEU A 212 2.38 3.41 11.81
CA LEU A 212 2.33 2.78 13.13
C LEU A 212 1.87 3.75 14.23
N GLU A 213 2.32 5.00 14.18
CA GLU A 213 1.91 6.06 15.11
C GLU A 213 0.44 6.46 14.92
N ALA A 214 -0.03 6.54 13.68
CA ALA A 214 -1.37 6.98 13.34
C ALA A 214 -2.45 5.90 13.49
N THR A 215 -2.09 4.63 13.33
CA THR A 215 -3.08 3.52 13.24
C THR A 215 -3.44 2.98 14.62
N PRO A 216 -4.72 2.98 15.01
CA PRO A 216 -5.18 2.37 16.27
C PRO A 216 -4.76 0.90 16.39
N ALA A 217 -4.50 0.43 17.60
CA ALA A 217 -4.09 -0.97 17.82
C ALA A 217 -5.12 -2.02 17.34
N SER A 218 -6.40 -1.62 17.21
CA SER A 218 -7.50 -2.48 16.74
C SER A 218 -7.55 -2.67 15.22
N THR A 219 -6.85 -1.85 14.44
CA THR A 219 -6.92 -1.84 12.98
C THR A 219 -5.71 -2.55 12.38
N ASP A 220 -5.88 -3.50 11.48
CA ASP A 220 -4.77 -4.16 10.81
C ASP A 220 -4.03 -3.16 9.90
N LEU A 221 -2.70 -3.07 10.03
CA LEU A 221 -1.88 -2.15 9.23
C LEU A 221 -1.02 -2.91 8.22
N LEU A 222 -1.18 -2.62 6.94
CA LEU A 222 -0.34 -3.17 5.88
C LEU A 222 0.49 -2.10 5.18
N MET A 223 1.71 -2.46 4.77
CA MET A 223 2.56 -1.62 3.91
C MET A 223 2.66 -2.20 2.50
N GLY A 224 2.40 -1.37 1.50
CA GLY A 224 2.38 -1.70 0.08
C GLY A 224 3.77 -1.80 -0.55
N LEU A 225 3.96 -2.80 -1.42
CA LEU A 225 5.23 -3.10 -2.08
C LEU A 225 5.06 -3.09 -3.61
N PRO A 226 5.95 -2.43 -4.38
CA PRO A 226 5.86 -2.38 -5.84
C PRO A 226 6.48 -3.64 -6.45
N ALA A 227 5.64 -4.58 -6.90
CA ALA A 227 6.05 -5.73 -7.73
C ALA A 227 5.67 -5.48 -9.19
N TYR A 228 6.12 -4.34 -9.71
CA TYR A 228 6.09 -3.96 -11.11
C TYR A 228 7.44 -3.37 -11.52
N TRP A 229 7.68 -3.28 -12.82
CA TRP A 229 8.83 -2.56 -13.36
C TRP A 229 8.37 -1.51 -14.36
N GLU A 230 8.42 -0.27 -13.93
CA GLU A 230 8.23 0.88 -14.80
C GLU A 230 9.26 1.96 -14.41
N SER A 231 9.64 2.83 -15.34
CA SER A 231 10.61 3.90 -15.10
C SER A 231 10.14 5.17 -15.78
N ASN A 232 9.63 6.10 -14.98
CA ASN A 232 9.16 7.40 -15.40
C ASN A 232 9.44 8.43 -14.27
N PRO A 233 9.17 9.73 -14.48
CA PRO A 233 9.42 10.73 -13.45
C PRO A 233 8.68 10.53 -12.10
N SER A 234 7.67 9.67 -12.06
CA SER A 234 6.87 9.35 -10.85
C SER A 234 7.40 8.13 -10.08
N HIS A 235 8.09 7.20 -10.73
CA HIS A 235 8.76 6.06 -10.09
C HIS A 235 9.96 5.56 -10.91
N TRP A 236 11.00 5.12 -10.20
CA TRP A 236 12.20 4.55 -10.81
C TRP A 236 12.27 3.07 -10.47
N GLY A 237 11.95 2.17 -11.41
CA GLY A 237 11.91 0.72 -11.15
C GLY A 237 13.20 0.15 -10.56
N HIS A 238 14.35 0.73 -10.90
CA HIS A 238 15.64 0.32 -10.32
C HIS A 238 15.78 0.68 -8.82
N ALA A 239 15.05 1.69 -8.34
CA ALA A 239 15.04 2.14 -6.96
C ALA A 239 13.87 1.53 -6.17
N GLU A 240 12.68 1.54 -6.75
CA GLU A 240 11.43 1.06 -6.14
C GLU A 240 11.30 -0.46 -6.31
N THR A 241 12.02 -1.21 -5.48
CA THR A 241 12.07 -2.67 -5.55
C THR A 241 11.39 -3.32 -4.35
N VAL A 242 10.82 -4.51 -4.55
CA VAL A 242 10.27 -5.35 -3.47
C VAL A 242 11.28 -5.54 -2.33
N ALA A 243 12.54 -5.83 -2.64
CA ALA A 243 13.59 -6.05 -1.63
C ALA A 243 13.82 -4.81 -0.74
N ALA A 244 13.91 -3.62 -1.35
CA ALA A 244 14.08 -2.37 -0.62
C ALA A 244 12.85 -2.01 0.22
N ALA A 245 11.64 -2.25 -0.32
CA ALA A 245 10.39 -2.01 0.38
C ALA A 245 10.22 -2.93 1.60
N VAL A 246 10.44 -4.24 1.42
CA VAL A 246 10.40 -5.23 2.51
C VAL A 246 11.41 -4.85 3.59
N ARG A 247 12.65 -4.53 3.22
CA ARG A 247 13.67 -4.11 4.19
C ARG A 247 13.28 -2.83 4.93
N GLY A 248 12.77 -1.82 4.23
CA GLY A 248 12.29 -0.58 4.82
C GLY A 248 11.17 -0.81 5.84
N ALA A 249 10.15 -1.59 5.46
CA ALA A 249 9.04 -1.93 6.35
C ALA A 249 9.52 -2.70 7.59
N ARG A 250 10.48 -3.61 7.44
CA ARG A 250 11.08 -4.32 8.58
C ARG A 250 11.85 -3.40 9.54
N LEU A 251 12.58 -2.42 9.01
CA LEU A 251 13.30 -1.43 9.83
C LEU A 251 12.32 -0.55 10.61
N GLY A 252 11.28 -0.04 9.94
CA GLY A 252 10.23 0.75 10.60
C GLY A 252 9.46 -0.05 11.66
N LEU A 253 9.12 -1.30 11.36
CA LEU A 253 8.43 -2.20 12.29
C LEU A 253 9.28 -2.62 13.49
N GLY A 254 10.59 -2.77 13.32
CA GLY A 254 11.50 -3.19 14.39
C GLY A 254 11.49 -2.28 15.63
N ALA A 255 11.03 -1.04 15.48
CA ALA A 255 10.82 -0.09 16.57
C ALA A 255 9.46 -0.25 17.30
N SER A 256 8.60 -1.19 16.87
CA SER A 256 7.24 -1.37 17.36
C SER A 256 6.97 -2.79 17.89
N THR A 257 6.08 -2.89 18.88
CA THR A 257 5.58 -4.16 19.41
C THR A 257 4.30 -4.65 18.73
N ARG A 258 3.81 -3.92 17.72
CA ARG A 258 2.56 -4.20 17.01
C ARG A 258 2.54 -5.62 16.45
N LYS A 259 1.41 -6.31 16.64
CA LYS A 259 1.20 -7.70 16.18
C LYS A 259 0.32 -7.80 14.94
N ASN A 260 -0.60 -6.87 14.74
CA ASN A 260 -1.42 -6.79 13.53
C ASN A 260 -0.77 -5.91 12.47
N PHE A 261 0.34 -6.41 11.93
CA PHE A 261 1.08 -5.76 10.85
C PHE A 261 1.45 -6.78 9.77
N GLY A 262 1.28 -6.39 8.51
CA GLY A 262 1.63 -7.18 7.35
C GLY A 262 2.12 -6.34 6.17
N LEU A 263 2.40 -7.00 5.05
CA LEU A 263 2.75 -6.37 3.78
C LEU A 263 1.71 -6.67 2.71
N ALA A 264 1.53 -5.75 1.78
CA ALA A 264 0.61 -5.89 0.66
C ALA A 264 1.37 -5.77 -0.66
N LEU A 265 1.57 -6.89 -1.36
CA LEU A 265 2.34 -6.90 -2.61
C LEU A 265 1.45 -6.41 -3.77
N TYR A 266 1.85 -5.35 -4.48
CA TYR A 266 1.13 -4.85 -5.65
C TYR A 266 1.73 -5.43 -6.92
N ILE A 267 0.99 -6.32 -7.59
CA ILE A 267 1.55 -7.19 -8.64
C ILE A 267 1.13 -6.85 -10.07
N ASP A 268 0.57 -5.67 -10.33
CA ASP A 268 -0.08 -5.22 -11.58
C ASP A 268 0.39 -5.92 -12.87
N PHE A 269 -0.21 -7.09 -13.12
CA PHE A 269 0.07 -8.08 -14.18
C PHE A 269 1.54 -8.46 -14.45
N THR A 270 2.52 -7.88 -13.74
CA THR A 270 3.92 -7.85 -14.14
C THR A 270 4.88 -8.39 -13.09
N ALA A 271 4.38 -8.81 -11.93
CA ALA A 271 5.24 -9.39 -10.90
C ALA A 271 6.02 -10.58 -11.45
N THR A 272 7.34 -10.47 -11.37
CA THR A 272 8.27 -11.49 -11.86
C THR A 272 8.56 -12.52 -10.77
N PRO A 273 9.14 -13.69 -11.12
CA PRO A 273 9.64 -14.64 -10.13
C PRO A 273 10.60 -14.02 -9.12
N GLU A 274 11.43 -13.06 -9.54
CA GLU A 274 12.36 -12.32 -8.67
C GLU A 274 11.63 -11.44 -7.65
N ASN A 275 10.49 -10.84 -8.02
CA ASN A 275 9.66 -10.08 -7.08
C ASN A 275 9.10 -11.01 -5.99
N TRP A 276 8.58 -12.16 -6.38
CA TRP A 276 8.09 -13.16 -5.43
C TRP A 276 9.18 -13.74 -4.54
N ALA A 277 10.37 -14.01 -5.09
CA ALA A 277 11.52 -14.47 -4.32
C ALA A 277 11.95 -13.41 -3.29
N ALA A 278 12.06 -12.14 -3.70
CA ALA A 278 12.42 -11.04 -2.80
C ALA A 278 11.41 -10.88 -1.65
N TYR A 279 10.11 -11.05 -1.93
CA TYR A 279 9.07 -11.05 -0.90
C TYR A 279 9.20 -12.25 0.04
N ARG A 280 9.30 -13.48 -0.50
CA ARG A 280 9.38 -14.72 0.28
C ARG A 280 10.60 -14.75 1.18
N ASP A 281 11.78 -14.48 0.64
CA ASP A 281 13.05 -14.52 1.37
C ASP A 281 13.17 -13.34 2.37
N GLY A 282 12.60 -12.20 1.99
CA GLY A 282 12.69 -10.97 2.77
C GLY A 282 11.66 -10.86 3.89
N TRP A 283 10.49 -11.51 3.78
CA TRP A 283 9.35 -11.28 4.68
C TRP A 283 8.76 -12.55 5.28
N CYS A 284 8.59 -13.60 4.47
CA CYS A 284 7.95 -14.83 4.92
C CYS A 284 8.84 -15.58 5.91
N VAL A 285 8.21 -16.37 6.77
CA VAL A 285 8.90 -17.44 7.48
C VAL A 285 8.78 -18.67 6.59
N ALA A 286 9.88 -19.38 6.32
CA ALA A 286 9.81 -20.61 5.54
C ALA A 286 8.70 -21.52 6.07
N PRO A 287 7.89 -22.16 5.19
CA PRO A 287 6.82 -23.05 5.63
C PRO A 287 7.33 -24.19 6.51
#